data_AF-A0A4V3V0E0-F1
#
_entry.id   AF-A0A4V3V0E0-F1
#
_cell.length_a   1.000
_cell.length_b   1.000
_cell.length_c   1.000
_cell.angle_alpha   90.00
_cell.angle_beta   90.00
_cell.angle_gamma   90.00
#
_symmetry.space_group_name_H-M   'P 1'
#
loop_
_entity.id
_entity.type
_entity.pdbx_description
1 polymer ?
#
loop_
_entity_poly.entity_id
_entity_poly.type
_entity_poly.pdbx_seq_one_letter_code
_entity_poly.pdbx_strand_id
1 'polypeptide(L)' 'MITKVIALFLLAMAVLAMFGRLRFPGKGRRKPGATASARKCPECGAYMIGKGDCRCKTPPKSKG' A
#
# COMPACT_ATOMS: atom_id res chain seq x y z
N MET A 1 29.95 21.05 25.84
CA MET A 1 29.22 19.84 26.32
C MET A 1 28.39 19.27 25.18
N ILE A 2 29.03 18.67 24.18
CA ILE A 2 28.40 18.26 22.91
C ILE A 2 27.56 16.98 23.06
N THR A 3 27.98 16.08 23.95
CA THR A 3 27.33 14.79 24.23
C THR A 3 25.90 14.96 24.72
N LYS A 4 25.64 16.02 25.48
CA LYS A 4 24.33 16.31 26.05
C LYS A 4 23.31 16.70 24.96
N VAL A 5 23.75 17.42 23.94
CA VAL A 5 22.91 17.80 22.78
C VAL A 5 22.57 16.56 21.95
N ILE A 6 23.57 15.71 21.68
CA ILE A 6 23.39 14.45 20.95
C ILE A 6 22.43 13.52 21.70
N ALA A 7 22.60 13.38 23.02
CA ALA A 7 21.75 12.54 23.85
C ALA A 7 20.27 13.00 23.85
N LEU A 8 20.01 14.31 23.95
CA LEU A 8 18.66 14.86 23.91
C LEU A 8 18.00 14.68 22.53
N PHE A 9 18.76 14.87 21.45
CA PHE A 9 18.26 14.68 20.09
C PHE A 9 17.87 13.23 19.80
N LEU A 10 18.73 12.28 20.21
CA LEU A 10 18.47 10.84 20.08
C LEU A 10 17.24 10.41 20.88
N LEU A 11 17.10 10.90 22.12
CA LEU A 11 15.92 10.62 22.95
C LEU A 11 14.63 11.13 22.29
N ALA A 12 14.66 12.37 21.77
CA ALA A 12 13.51 12.96 21.09
C ALA A 12 13.10 12.14 19.85
N MET A 13 14.06 11.71 19.03
CA MET A 13 13.79 10.89 17.85
C MET A 13 13.21 9.51 18.21
N ALA A 14 13.72 8.87 19.27
CA ALA A 14 13.19 7.59 19.74
C ALA A 14 11.73 7.70 20.21
N VAL A 15 11.42 8.75 20.97
CA VAL A 15 10.05 9.04 21.43
C VAL A 15 9.14 9.33 20.23
N LEU A 16 9.55 10.19 19.30
CA LEU A 16 8.79 10.48 18.08
C LEU A 16 8.52 9.23 17.24
N ALA A 17 9.47 8.29 17.16
CA ALA A 17 9.29 7.02 16.45
C ALA A 17 8.27 6.11 17.14
N MET A 18 8.31 6.00 18.47
CA MET A 18 7.32 5.24 19.24
C MET A 18 5.94 5.88 19.16
N PHE A 19 5.85 7.21 19.31
CA PHE A 19 4.61 7.95 19.15
C PHE A 19 4.08 7.88 17.72
N GLY A 20 4.92 7.92 16.69
CA GLY A 20 4.50 7.77 15.29
C GLY A 20 3.84 6.40 15.01
N ARG A 21 4.31 5.35 15.68
CA ARG A 21 3.76 4.00 15.58
C ARG A 21 2.47 3.81 16.39
N LEU A 22 2.37 4.44 17.56
CA LEU A 22 1.19 4.37 18.43
C LEU A 22 0.09 5.41 18.10
N ARG A 23 0.42 6.50 17.39
CA ARG A 23 -0.54 7.53 16.91
C ARG A 23 -1.21 7.12 15.59
N PHE A 24 -0.63 6.16 14.86
CA PHE A 24 -1.23 5.57 13.66
C PHE A 24 -1.47 4.05 13.76
N PRO A 25 -2.22 3.55 14.77
CA PRO A 25 -2.64 2.15 14.81
C PRO A 25 -3.64 1.81 13.68
N GLY A 26 -4.14 2.82 12.95
CA GLY A 26 -5.10 2.69 11.84
C GLY A 26 -4.53 2.77 10.41
N LYS A 27 -3.23 3.03 10.21
CA LYS A 27 -2.61 2.94 8.85
C LYS A 27 -2.09 1.55 8.50
N GLY A 28 -2.51 0.54 9.27
CA GLY A 28 -2.49 -0.89 8.92
C GLY A 28 -3.44 -1.28 7.77
N ARG A 29 -3.75 -0.36 6.85
CA ARG A 29 -4.46 -0.67 5.61
C ARG A 29 -3.90 0.04 4.39
N ARG A 30 -2.61 0.41 4.41
CA ARG A 30 -1.86 0.33 3.16
C ARG A 30 -1.68 -1.17 2.88
N LYS A 31 -2.71 -1.77 2.27
CA LYS A 31 -2.58 -3.08 1.63
C LYS A 31 -1.27 -3.02 0.84
N PRO A 32 -0.32 -3.95 1.02
CA PRO A 32 0.88 -4.08 0.17
C PRO A 32 0.52 -4.49 -1.28
N GLY A 33 -0.53 -3.88 -1.82
CA GLY A 33 -1.34 -4.37 -2.93
C GLY A 33 -2.22 -3.30 -3.56
N ALA A 34 -2.31 -2.08 -3.01
CA ALA A 34 -3.00 -0.99 -3.69
C ALA A 34 -2.33 -0.60 -5.03
N THR A 35 -1.04 -0.91 -5.19
CA THR A 35 -0.30 -0.81 -6.46
C THR A 35 0.18 -2.16 -7.00
N ALA A 36 0.07 -3.28 -6.25
CA ALA A 36 0.58 -4.58 -6.67
C ALA A 36 -0.50 -5.55 -7.21
N SER A 37 -1.79 -5.25 -7.09
CA SER A 37 -2.84 -6.13 -7.60
C SER A 37 -3.40 -5.65 -8.94
N ALA A 38 -2.57 -5.62 -9.98
CA ALA A 38 -3.08 -5.96 -11.31
C ALA A 38 -3.48 -7.44 -11.22
N ARG A 39 -4.71 -7.70 -10.76
CA ARG A 39 -5.17 -9.08 -10.54
C ARG A 39 -5.18 -9.77 -11.90
N LYS A 40 -4.46 -10.87 -12.06
CA LYS A 40 -4.63 -11.72 -13.23
C LYS A 40 -5.94 -12.48 -13.11
N CYS A 41 -6.65 -12.64 -14.20
CA CYS A 41 -7.81 -13.52 -14.23
C CYS A 41 -7.37 -14.98 -14.10
N PRO A 42 -7.99 -15.78 -13.20
CA PRO A 42 -7.66 -17.20 -13.07
C PRO A 42 -8.06 -18.03 -14.29
N GLU A 43 -9.05 -17.57 -15.06
CA GLU A 43 -9.55 -18.26 -16.25
C GLU A 43 -8.70 -17.97 -17.49
N CYS A 44 -8.38 -16.69 -17.70
CA CYS A 44 -7.80 -16.19 -18.95
C CYS A 44 -6.30 -15.81 -18.82
N GLY A 45 -5.77 -15.74 -17.59
CA GLY A 45 -4.41 -15.27 -17.31
C GLY A 45 -4.17 -13.77 -17.55
N ALA A 46 -5.11 -13.07 -18.18
CA ALA A 46 -4.99 -11.66 -18.53
C ALA A 46 -5.03 -10.74 -17.30
N TYR A 47 -4.32 -9.61 -17.36
CA TYR A 47 -4.36 -8.59 -16.33
C TYR A 47 -5.73 -7.88 -16.31
N MET A 48 -6.39 -7.90 -15.15
CA MET A 48 -7.63 -7.14 -14.92
C MET A 48 -7.26 -5.68 -14.63
N ILE A 49 -7.51 -4.81 -15.61
CA ILE A 49 -7.34 -3.36 -15.47
C ILE A 49 -8.64 -2.78 -14.91
N GLY A 50 -8.57 -2.19 -13.72
CA GLY A 50 -9.73 -1.63 -13.03
C GLY A 50 -10.56 -2.66 -12.25
N LYS A 51 -11.81 -2.32 -11.94
CA LYS A 51 -12.79 -3.16 -11.20
C LYS A 51 -13.78 -3.89 -12.13
N GLY A 52 -13.46 -4.02 -13.42
CA GLY A 52 -14.30 -4.73 -14.39
C GLY A 52 -14.00 -6.23 -14.45
N ASP A 53 -14.95 -7.02 -14.96
CA ASP A 53 -14.78 -8.45 -15.24
C ASP A 53 -13.70 -8.72 -16.31
N CYS A 54 -13.03 -9.90 -16.30
CA CYS A 54 -12.11 -10.26 -17.41
C CYS A 54 -12.92 -10.30 -18.71
N ARG A 55 -12.33 -9.75 -19.76
CA ARG A 55 -12.81 -9.77 -21.15
C ARG A 55 -13.08 -11.18 -21.70
N CYS A 56 -12.62 -12.23 -21.02
CA CYS A 56 -12.99 -13.62 -21.32
C CYS A 56 -14.43 -13.97 -20.91
N LYS A 57 -14.97 -13.34 -19.86
CA LYS A 57 -16.34 -13.54 -19.39
C LYS A 57 -17.33 -12.66 -20.15
N THR A 58 -16.90 -11.45 -20.49
CA THR A 58 -17.69 -10.48 -21.26
C THR A 58 -16.90 -10.10 -22.51
N PRO A 59 -16.98 -10.91 -23.59
CA PRO A 59 -16.44 -10.50 -24.87
C PRO A 59 -17.11 -9.18 -25.27
N PRO A 60 -16.36 -8.15 -25.71
CA PRO A 60 -16.96 -6.93 -26.18
C PRO A 60 -17.81 -7.26 -27.40
N LYS A 61 -19.10 -6.92 -27.36
CA LYS A 61 -19.93 -6.88 -28.55
C LYS A 61 -19.32 -5.81 -29.47
N SER A 62 -18.58 -6.26 -30.46
CA SER A 62 -18.10 -5.47 -31.60
C SER A 62 -19.24 -4.61 -32.14
N LYS A 63 -19.23 -3.30 -31.85
CA LYS A 63 -20.04 -2.34 -32.59
C LYS A 63 -19.31 -2.11 -33.91
N GLY A 64 -19.86 -2.68 -34.98
CA GLY A 64 -19.66 -2.20 -36.34
C GLY A 64 -20.37 -0.87 -36.55
#